data_AF-A0A7J9G071-F1
#
_entry.id   AF-A0A7J9G071-F1
#
_cell.length_a   1.000
_cell.length_b   1.000
_cell.length_c   1.000
_cell.angle_alpha   90.00
_cell.angle_beta   90.00
_cell.angle_gamma   90.00
#
_symmetry.space_group_name_H-M   'P 1'
#
loop_
_entity.id
_entity.type
_entity.pdbx_description
1 polymer ?
#
loop_
_entity_poly.entity_id
_entity_poly.type
_entity_poly.pdbx_seq_one_letter_code
_entity_poly.pdbx_strand_id
1 'polypeptide(L)'
;FKELAGSRPLSELRTAEEAAANVSGPVSEADGQVNEGEVHPDAAEQMQKPLTAGSTEAEGLEKYVAIREELYKKAKELDSKIIGFETAIRRPYFHVRPLNVAELENWHNYLDFIEREGDFNKVVKLYERCLIACANYPEYWIRYVLCMEASGSMDLANNALVRATQVFVKRQPEIHLFAARFKEQNGDIEGAQAAYHLVHSEISPGLLEAIIKHANMEWRLGKLEDAFSLYEQAIAIEKGKEHSQTLPMLFAQYSRFSYLVSGNAKKAREILTGALDHVQLSKPFLEALIHFETILPPPRQIDYLQSLVDKFISPNSDGSAADKEDLSSIFLEFLSLFDDVQSIKKAEDRHAKLFLPHRPMSELRKRHAEEFLSSDKTKLVKSYSGAPSPGQSLMGAYPNAQNQWPAGYGAQPQTWPPTTQAQAQAQAQPWTSGYSQ
;
A
#
# COMPACT_ATOMS: atom_id res chain seq x y z
N PHE A 1 -9.18 -13.31 -44.17
CA PHE A 1 -7.98 -12.47 -44.43
C PHE A 1 -7.22 -12.94 -45.67
N LYS A 2 -6.74 -14.19 -45.73
CA LYS A 2 -6.01 -14.71 -46.91
C LYS A 2 -6.78 -14.55 -48.24
N GLU A 3 -8.08 -14.84 -48.24
CA GLU A 3 -8.97 -14.65 -49.39
C GLU A 3 -9.10 -13.18 -49.82
N LEU A 4 -9.23 -12.26 -48.85
CA LEU A 4 -9.28 -10.82 -49.09
C LEU A 4 -7.94 -10.29 -49.63
N ALA A 5 -6.82 -10.76 -49.07
CA ALA A 5 -5.47 -10.36 -49.47
C ALA A 5 -5.14 -10.82 -50.90
N GLY A 6 -5.64 -11.99 -51.33
CA GLY A 6 -5.48 -12.47 -52.71
C GLY A 6 -6.29 -11.70 -53.76
N SER A 7 -7.30 -10.93 -53.34
CA SER A 7 -8.20 -10.19 -54.24
C SER A 7 -7.88 -8.70 -54.40
N ARG A 8 -6.88 -8.17 -53.69
CA ARG A 8 -6.56 -6.74 -53.65
C ARG A 8 -5.07 -6.47 -53.84
N PRO A 9 -4.69 -5.33 -54.48
CA PRO A 9 -3.30 -4.94 -54.62
C PRO A 9 -2.68 -4.61 -53.26
N LEU A 10 -1.36 -4.83 -53.14
CA LEU A 10 -0.64 -4.66 -51.88
C LEU A 10 -0.71 -3.23 -51.31
N SER A 11 -0.86 -2.23 -52.18
CA SER A 11 -1.03 -0.82 -51.83
C SER A 11 -2.32 -0.53 -51.04
N GLU A 12 -3.39 -1.29 -51.28
CA GLU A 12 -4.67 -1.14 -50.57
C GLU A 12 -4.70 -1.87 -49.22
N LEU A 13 -3.81 -2.83 -49.01
CA LEU A 13 -3.77 -3.65 -47.80
C LEU A 13 -2.92 -3.03 -46.69
N ARG A 14 -1.94 -2.19 -47.04
CA ARG A 14 -1.05 -1.52 -46.10
C ARG A 14 -1.77 -0.41 -45.33
N THR A 15 -1.43 -0.25 -44.06
CA THR A 15 -1.86 0.94 -43.31
C THR A 15 -1.12 2.19 -43.81
N ALA A 16 -1.64 3.39 -43.53
CA ALA A 16 -1.00 4.64 -43.92
C ALA A 16 0.42 4.80 -43.34
N GLU A 17 0.66 4.27 -42.13
CA GLU A 17 1.99 4.21 -41.49
C GLU A 17 2.92 3.20 -42.19
N GLU A 18 2.42 2.01 -42.53
CA GLU A 18 3.18 0.99 -43.27
C GLU A 18 3.51 1.43 -44.71
N ALA A 19 2.64 2.26 -45.31
CA ALA A 19 2.88 2.88 -46.61
C ALA A 19 3.94 3.98 -46.52
N ALA A 20 3.91 4.81 -45.48
CA ALA A 20 4.89 5.87 -45.27
C ALA A 20 6.30 5.34 -44.98
N ALA A 21 6.43 4.29 -44.15
CA ALA A 21 7.72 3.68 -43.80
C ALA A 21 8.47 3.08 -45.01
N ASN A 22 7.75 2.64 -46.04
CA ASN A 22 8.33 2.11 -47.28
C ASN A 22 8.73 3.20 -48.29
N VAL A 23 8.17 4.41 -48.18
CA VAL A 23 8.54 5.55 -49.04
C VAL A 23 9.82 6.22 -48.54
N SER A 24 10.13 6.11 -47.23
CA SER A 24 11.34 6.68 -46.63
C SER A 24 12.62 5.85 -46.79
N GLY A 25 12.55 4.63 -47.31
CA GLY A 25 13.72 3.73 -47.43
C GLY A 25 14.36 3.37 -46.07
N PRO A 26 15.28 2.39 -46.02
CA PRO A 26 15.99 2.09 -44.79
C PRO A 26 16.99 3.22 -44.51
N VAL A 27 16.80 3.97 -43.42
CA VAL A 27 17.88 4.79 -42.84
C VAL A 27 18.94 3.81 -42.32
N SER A 28 19.98 3.60 -43.12
CA SER A 28 21.19 2.93 -42.66
C SER A 28 22.11 3.99 -42.04
N GLU A 29 22.38 3.84 -40.75
CA GLU A 29 23.56 4.43 -40.12
C GLU A 29 24.81 3.78 -40.72
N ALA A 30 25.65 4.55 -41.42
CA ALA A 30 27.12 4.53 -41.37
C ALA A 30 27.75 5.17 -42.63
N ASP A 31 28.57 6.19 -42.36
CA ASP A 31 29.75 6.74 -43.06
C ASP A 31 29.76 6.94 -44.59
N GLY A 32 30.08 8.18 -44.94
CA GLY A 32 30.02 8.67 -46.31
C GLY A 32 31.25 8.42 -47.17
N GLN A 33 31.06 8.62 -48.47
CA GLN A 33 32.03 9.34 -49.30
C GLN A 33 31.33 9.91 -50.54
N VAL A 34 31.62 11.18 -50.78
CA VAL A 34 31.19 12.01 -51.90
C VAL A 34 31.91 11.57 -53.17
N ASN A 35 31.20 11.45 -54.30
CA ASN A 35 31.75 11.93 -55.57
C ASN A 35 30.67 12.22 -56.63
N GLU A 36 30.89 13.33 -57.33
CA GLU A 36 30.02 14.05 -58.26
C GLU A 36 30.09 13.54 -59.72
N GLY A 37 29.11 13.97 -60.52
CA GLY A 37 29.15 14.07 -61.99
C GLY A 37 28.26 13.02 -62.69
N GLU A 38 27.39 13.33 -63.66
CA GLU A 38 27.14 14.53 -64.46
C GLU A 38 25.78 14.33 -65.18
N VAL A 39 25.11 15.43 -65.56
CA VAL A 39 23.77 15.48 -66.17
C VAL A 39 23.89 15.73 -67.68
N HIS A 40 23.14 15.00 -68.53
CA HIS A 40 22.21 15.54 -69.58
C HIS A 40 21.66 14.45 -70.53
N PRO A 41 20.58 14.70 -71.33
CA PRO A 41 19.40 13.84 -71.41
C PRO A 41 19.06 13.39 -72.85
N ASP A 42 17.87 12.79 -73.00
CA ASP A 42 17.10 12.53 -74.22
C ASP A 42 17.60 11.43 -75.18
N ALA A 43 16.88 10.31 -75.26
CA ALA A 43 15.70 10.22 -76.14
C ALA A 43 15.13 8.79 -76.24
N ALA A 44 13.79 8.74 -76.26
CA ALA A 44 12.94 7.79 -76.97
C ALA A 44 12.87 6.31 -76.52
N GLU A 45 11.79 6.03 -75.78
CA GLU A 45 10.78 5.01 -76.07
C GLU A 45 11.23 3.72 -76.78
N GLN A 46 11.38 2.64 -76.01
CA GLN A 46 11.00 1.30 -76.46
C GLN A 46 10.26 0.55 -75.35
N MET A 47 8.97 0.37 -75.60
CA MET A 47 8.01 -0.34 -74.75
C MET A 47 7.82 -1.76 -75.27
N GLN A 48 8.47 -2.76 -74.64
CA GLN A 48 8.09 -4.19 -74.58
C GLN A 48 8.87 -4.80 -73.39
N LYS A 49 8.36 -5.52 -72.39
CA LYS A 49 7.07 -6.16 -72.07
C LYS A 49 7.07 -6.47 -70.56
N PRO A 50 5.93 -6.36 -69.85
CA PRO A 50 5.83 -6.59 -68.40
C PRO A 50 5.64 -8.08 -68.11
N LEU A 51 6.68 -8.77 -67.63
CA LEU A 51 6.55 -10.15 -67.11
C LEU A 51 7.30 -10.39 -65.79
N THR A 52 8.10 -9.43 -65.32
CA THR A 52 8.87 -9.53 -64.07
C THR A 52 8.25 -8.76 -62.90
N ALA A 53 7.33 -7.82 -63.14
CA ALA A 53 6.69 -7.02 -62.08
C ALA A 53 5.66 -7.80 -61.24
N GLY A 54 4.99 -8.79 -61.85
CA GLY A 54 4.00 -9.63 -61.16
C GLY A 54 4.61 -10.60 -60.15
N SER A 55 5.87 -11.02 -60.34
CA SER A 55 6.58 -11.90 -59.39
C SER A 55 6.94 -11.14 -58.12
N THR A 56 7.47 -9.91 -58.25
CA THR A 56 7.84 -9.08 -57.11
C THR A 56 6.65 -8.61 -56.29
N GLU A 57 5.50 -8.35 -56.92
CA GLU A 57 4.27 -7.98 -56.23
C GLU A 57 3.63 -9.18 -55.53
N ALA A 58 3.60 -10.36 -56.16
CA ALA A 58 3.11 -11.60 -55.56
C ALA A 58 3.98 -12.04 -54.36
N GLU A 59 5.32 -12.00 -54.50
CA GLU A 59 6.26 -12.26 -53.41
C GLU A 59 6.14 -11.22 -52.28
N GLY A 60 5.90 -9.95 -52.62
CA GLY A 60 5.64 -8.89 -51.65
C GLY A 60 4.33 -9.09 -50.88
N LEU A 61 3.29 -9.57 -51.55
CA LEU A 61 2.01 -9.93 -50.95
C LEU A 61 2.13 -11.15 -50.05
N GLU A 62 2.87 -12.18 -50.47
CA GLU A 62 3.13 -13.37 -49.65
C GLU A 62 3.88 -13.02 -48.36
N LYS A 63 4.92 -12.19 -48.45
CA LYS A 63 5.65 -11.66 -47.27
C LYS A 63 4.73 -10.86 -46.36
N TYR A 64 3.88 -9.99 -46.91
CA TYR A 64 2.93 -9.20 -46.12
C TYR A 64 1.92 -10.09 -45.38
N VAL A 65 1.35 -11.08 -46.07
CA VAL A 65 0.42 -12.05 -45.49
C VAL A 65 1.11 -12.84 -44.38
N ALA A 66 2.35 -13.29 -44.58
CA ALA A 66 3.13 -14.00 -43.56
C ALA A 66 3.34 -13.16 -42.29
N ILE A 67 3.72 -11.87 -42.43
CA ILE A 67 3.87 -10.95 -41.29
C ILE A 67 2.54 -10.80 -40.53
N ARG A 68 1.43 -10.63 -41.24
CA ARG A 68 0.10 -10.47 -40.61
C ARG A 68 -0.37 -11.76 -39.93
N GLU A 69 -0.04 -12.92 -40.48
CA GLU A 69 -0.30 -14.21 -39.83
C GLU A 69 0.50 -14.38 -38.56
N GLU A 70 1.77 -13.98 -38.55
CA GLU A 70 2.61 -14.01 -37.34
C GLU A 70 2.05 -13.06 -36.26
N LEU A 71 1.65 -11.84 -36.63
CA LEU A 71 1.00 -10.90 -35.73
C LEU A 71 -0.31 -11.46 -35.15
N TYR A 72 -1.16 -12.04 -36.00
CA TYR A 72 -2.40 -12.69 -35.58
C TYR A 72 -2.14 -13.85 -34.61
N LYS A 73 -1.13 -14.69 -34.90
CA LYS A 73 -0.76 -15.81 -34.03
C LYS A 73 -0.29 -15.32 -32.66
N LYS A 74 0.60 -14.33 -32.61
CA LYS A 74 1.06 -13.69 -31.36
C LYS A 74 -0.10 -13.09 -30.57
N ALA A 75 -1.02 -12.40 -31.25
CA ALA A 75 -2.20 -11.81 -30.61
C ALA A 75 -3.14 -12.88 -30.03
N LYS A 76 -3.37 -13.98 -30.76
CA LYS A 76 -4.20 -15.10 -30.29
C LYS A 76 -3.56 -15.84 -29.11
N GLU A 77 -2.25 -16.01 -29.12
CA GLU A 77 -1.51 -16.59 -27.99
C GLU A 77 -1.65 -15.71 -26.74
N LEU A 78 -1.50 -14.40 -26.87
CA LEU A 78 -1.73 -13.47 -25.76
C LEU A 78 -3.18 -13.51 -25.27
N ASP A 79 -4.16 -13.43 -26.18
CA ASP A 79 -5.60 -13.52 -25.88
C ASP A 79 -5.92 -14.78 -25.06
N SER A 80 -5.38 -15.93 -25.48
CA SER A 80 -5.57 -17.20 -24.76
C SER A 80 -5.02 -17.20 -23.32
N LYS A 81 -4.00 -16.39 -23.03
CA LYS A 81 -3.44 -16.23 -21.68
C LYS A 81 -4.27 -15.28 -20.83
N ILE A 82 -4.84 -14.23 -21.42
CA ILE A 82 -5.53 -13.16 -20.68
C ILE A 82 -7.05 -13.33 -20.57
N ILE A 83 -7.66 -14.14 -21.42
CA ILE A 83 -9.13 -14.31 -21.48
C ILE A 83 -9.75 -14.69 -20.13
N GLY A 84 -9.03 -15.46 -19.30
CA GLY A 84 -9.47 -15.79 -17.94
C GLY A 84 -9.60 -14.57 -17.04
N PHE A 85 -8.63 -13.65 -17.10
CA PHE A 85 -8.69 -12.38 -16.35
C PHE A 85 -9.77 -11.47 -16.90
N GLU A 86 -9.88 -11.34 -18.23
CA GLU A 86 -10.86 -10.46 -18.89
C GLU A 86 -12.31 -10.89 -18.60
N THR A 87 -12.59 -12.20 -18.67
CA THR A 87 -13.93 -12.73 -18.38
C THR A 87 -14.31 -12.62 -16.90
N ALA A 88 -13.33 -12.54 -16.00
CA ALA A 88 -13.56 -12.33 -14.58
C ALA A 88 -13.85 -10.86 -14.21
N ILE A 89 -13.53 -9.89 -15.08
CA ILE A 89 -13.86 -8.48 -14.87
C ILE A 89 -15.34 -8.24 -15.18
N ARG A 90 -16.18 -8.21 -14.14
CA ARG A 90 -17.63 -7.99 -14.30
C ARG A 90 -17.98 -6.51 -14.41
N ARG A 91 -17.19 -5.64 -13.80
CA ARG A 91 -17.41 -4.19 -13.77
C ARG A 91 -16.21 -3.42 -14.33
N PRO A 92 -16.13 -3.21 -15.66
CA PRO A 92 -15.00 -2.52 -16.29
C PRO A 92 -15.10 -0.98 -16.23
N TYR A 93 -16.06 -0.44 -15.48
CA TYR A 93 -16.31 0.99 -15.36
C TYR A 93 -16.34 1.41 -13.88
N PHE A 94 -16.16 2.71 -13.64
CA PHE A 94 -16.19 3.25 -12.28
C PHE A 94 -17.60 3.15 -11.66
N HIS A 95 -17.66 2.73 -10.39
CA HIS A 95 -18.88 2.76 -9.60
C HIS A 95 -18.55 2.92 -8.11
N VAL A 96 -19.38 3.67 -7.38
CA VAL A 96 -19.14 4.01 -5.97
C VAL A 96 -19.22 2.79 -5.03
N ARG A 97 -20.10 1.83 -5.33
CA ARG A 97 -20.15 0.56 -4.57
C ARG A 97 -18.81 -0.18 -4.65
N PRO A 98 -18.25 -0.67 -3.53
CA PRO A 98 -17.04 -1.47 -3.55
C PRO A 98 -17.14 -2.66 -4.52
N LEU A 99 -16.04 -2.97 -5.20
CA LEU A 99 -15.78 -4.26 -5.83
C LEU A 99 -15.74 -5.34 -4.74
N ASN A 100 -16.12 -6.56 -5.12
CA ASN A 100 -15.98 -7.69 -4.22
C ASN A 100 -14.50 -8.16 -4.18
N VAL A 101 -14.16 -8.95 -3.15
CA VAL A 101 -12.79 -9.41 -2.92
C VAL A 101 -12.24 -10.19 -4.13
N ALA A 102 -13.05 -11.02 -4.79
CA ALA A 102 -12.61 -11.79 -5.95
C ALA A 102 -12.31 -10.92 -7.19
N GLU A 103 -13.06 -9.83 -7.39
CA GLU A 103 -12.77 -8.86 -8.46
C GLU A 103 -11.47 -8.10 -8.19
N LEU A 104 -11.22 -7.69 -6.94
CA LEU A 104 -9.95 -7.06 -6.55
C LEU A 104 -8.78 -8.02 -6.72
N GLU A 105 -8.92 -9.26 -6.24
CA GLU A 105 -7.91 -10.30 -6.40
C GLU A 105 -7.61 -10.60 -7.88
N ASN A 106 -8.64 -10.62 -8.74
CA ASN A 106 -8.45 -10.77 -10.18
C ASN A 106 -7.62 -9.62 -10.78
N TRP A 107 -7.87 -8.37 -10.39
CA TRP A 107 -7.06 -7.24 -10.86
C TRP A 107 -5.61 -7.34 -10.41
N HIS A 108 -5.34 -7.70 -9.15
CA HIS A 108 -3.98 -7.95 -8.69
C HIS A 108 -3.29 -9.06 -9.48
N ASN A 109 -3.96 -10.19 -9.68
CA ASN A 109 -3.42 -11.31 -10.46
C ASN A 109 -3.16 -10.95 -11.93
N TYR A 110 -4.01 -10.10 -12.52
CA TYR A 110 -3.82 -9.64 -13.90
C TYR A 110 -2.65 -8.65 -14.01
N LEU A 111 -2.52 -7.71 -13.08
CA LEU A 111 -1.37 -6.80 -13.02
C LEU A 111 -0.06 -7.58 -12.80
N ASP A 112 -0.06 -8.54 -11.88
CA ASP A 112 1.04 -9.48 -11.65
C ASP A 112 1.48 -10.19 -12.93
N PHE A 113 0.53 -10.66 -13.73
CA PHE A 113 0.80 -11.36 -14.98
C PHE A 113 1.47 -10.43 -16.01
N ILE A 114 0.93 -9.23 -16.25
CA ILE A 114 1.47 -8.30 -17.25
C ILE A 114 2.80 -7.69 -16.80
N GLU A 115 2.98 -7.41 -15.50
CA GLU A 115 4.27 -6.96 -14.97
C GLU A 115 5.40 -7.98 -15.20
N ARG A 116 5.10 -9.28 -15.07
CA ARG A 116 6.07 -10.35 -15.35
C ARG A 116 6.41 -10.49 -16.84
N GLU A 117 5.48 -10.17 -17.75
CA GLU A 117 5.76 -10.18 -19.19
C GLU A 117 6.75 -9.06 -19.60
N GLY A 118 6.82 -7.97 -18.84
CA GLY A 118 7.84 -6.92 -19.00
C GLY A 118 7.61 -5.94 -20.16
N ASP A 119 6.46 -6.00 -20.84
CA ASP A 119 6.09 -5.03 -21.87
C ASP A 119 5.51 -3.76 -21.22
N PHE A 120 6.36 -2.75 -21.07
CA PHE A 120 6.03 -1.49 -20.40
C PHE A 120 4.75 -0.82 -20.92
N ASN A 121 4.52 -0.84 -22.24
CA ASN A 121 3.34 -0.23 -22.83
C ASN A 121 2.06 -0.99 -22.44
N LYS A 122 2.13 -2.32 -22.34
CA LYS A 122 1.00 -3.13 -21.86
C LYS A 122 0.75 -2.93 -20.37
N VAL A 123 1.83 -2.83 -19.57
CA VAL A 123 1.75 -2.55 -18.13
C VAL A 123 0.99 -1.24 -17.90
N VAL A 124 1.45 -0.14 -18.52
CA VAL A 124 0.80 1.18 -18.39
C VAL A 124 -0.67 1.13 -18.83
N LYS A 125 -0.96 0.51 -19.99
CA LYS A 125 -2.34 0.39 -20.49
C LYS A 125 -3.23 -0.40 -19.54
N LEU A 126 -2.73 -1.49 -18.95
CA LEU A 126 -3.51 -2.28 -18.01
C LEU A 126 -3.75 -1.52 -16.70
N TYR A 127 -2.75 -0.81 -16.19
CA TYR A 127 -2.89 0.05 -15.00
C TYR A 127 -3.95 1.13 -15.21
N GLU A 128 -3.87 1.88 -16.31
CA GLU A 128 -4.87 2.91 -16.61
C GLU A 128 -6.28 2.31 -16.70
N ARG A 129 -6.42 1.11 -17.25
CA ARG A 129 -7.72 0.42 -17.34
C ARG A 129 -8.20 -0.09 -15.98
N CYS A 130 -7.30 -0.64 -15.17
CA CYS A 130 -7.59 -1.08 -13.79
C CYS A 130 -8.11 0.08 -12.95
N LEU A 131 -7.46 1.25 -13.03
CA LEU A 131 -7.81 2.43 -12.26
C LEU A 131 -9.16 3.05 -12.62
N ILE A 132 -9.77 2.69 -13.76
CA ILE A 132 -11.16 3.06 -14.06
C ILE A 132 -12.10 2.40 -13.04
N ALA A 133 -11.98 1.09 -12.83
CA ALA A 133 -12.84 0.36 -11.89
C ALA A 133 -12.36 0.50 -10.43
N CYS A 134 -11.04 0.61 -10.23
CA CYS A 134 -10.38 0.60 -8.93
C CYS A 134 -9.98 2.01 -8.42
N ALA A 135 -10.57 3.07 -8.96
CA ALA A 135 -10.15 4.45 -8.65
C ALA A 135 -10.18 4.81 -7.15
N ASN A 136 -11.09 4.20 -6.37
CA ASN A 136 -11.28 4.50 -4.94
C ASN A 136 -10.36 3.68 -4.00
N TYR A 137 -9.43 2.90 -4.55
CA TYR A 137 -8.61 1.94 -3.83
C TYR A 137 -7.14 2.38 -3.86
N PRO A 138 -6.60 2.98 -2.76
CA PRO A 138 -5.23 3.47 -2.71
C PRO A 138 -4.18 2.43 -3.09
N GLU A 139 -4.42 1.15 -2.78
CA GLU A 139 -3.47 0.08 -3.01
C GLU A 139 -3.09 -0.07 -4.49
N TYR A 140 -4.03 0.19 -5.43
CA TYR A 140 -3.75 0.14 -6.87
C TYR A 140 -2.97 1.37 -7.34
N TRP A 141 -3.25 2.54 -6.77
CA TRP A 141 -2.48 3.75 -7.05
C TRP A 141 -1.05 3.60 -6.55
N ILE A 142 -0.86 3.13 -5.33
CA ILE A 142 0.44 2.88 -4.72
C ILE A 142 1.23 1.88 -5.57
N ARG A 143 0.60 0.76 -5.96
CA ARG A 143 1.23 -0.24 -6.82
C ARG A 143 1.62 0.34 -8.19
N TYR A 144 0.77 1.16 -8.79
CA TYR A 144 1.07 1.82 -10.07
C TYR A 144 2.28 2.74 -9.95
N VAL A 145 2.30 3.61 -8.93
CA VAL A 145 3.43 4.55 -8.69
C VAL A 145 4.74 3.77 -8.51
N LEU A 146 4.74 2.73 -7.68
CA LEU A 146 5.93 1.89 -7.44
C LEU A 146 6.38 1.15 -8.72
N CYS A 147 5.45 0.65 -9.53
CA CYS A 147 5.76 0.00 -10.79
C CYS A 147 6.41 0.97 -11.80
N MET A 148 5.89 2.20 -11.89
CA MET A 148 6.44 3.23 -12.77
C MET A 148 7.81 3.73 -12.29
N GLU A 149 7.99 3.90 -10.98
CA GLU A 149 9.29 4.23 -10.36
C GLU A 149 10.33 3.14 -10.66
N ALA A 150 9.98 1.86 -10.43
CA ALA A 150 10.88 0.72 -10.71
C ALA A 150 11.23 0.59 -12.20
N SER A 151 10.34 1.05 -13.09
CA SER A 151 10.57 1.08 -14.54
C SER A 151 11.38 2.31 -15.00
N GLY A 152 11.81 3.19 -14.09
CA GLY A 152 12.55 4.42 -14.39
C GLY A 152 11.69 5.56 -14.96
N SER A 153 10.37 5.40 -14.99
CA SER A 153 9.42 6.36 -15.57
C SER A 153 8.84 7.28 -14.51
N MET A 154 9.67 8.18 -13.99
CA MET A 154 9.32 9.07 -12.87
C MET A 154 8.16 10.03 -13.20
N ASP A 155 8.03 10.47 -14.45
CA ASP A 155 6.92 11.34 -14.88
C ASP A 155 5.56 10.65 -14.73
N LEU A 156 5.47 9.37 -15.11
CA LEU A 156 4.23 8.58 -14.94
C LEU A 156 3.95 8.28 -13.46
N ALA A 157 4.99 7.97 -12.68
CA ALA A 157 4.86 7.77 -11.23
C ALA A 157 4.29 9.03 -10.55
N ASN A 158 4.85 10.20 -10.85
CA ASN A 158 4.36 11.48 -10.34
C ASN A 158 2.95 11.80 -10.83
N ASN A 159 2.64 11.56 -12.11
CA ASN A 159 1.30 11.77 -12.65
C ASN A 159 0.24 10.93 -11.92
N ALA A 160 0.53 9.63 -11.73
CA ALA A 160 -0.33 8.72 -11.00
C ALA A 160 -0.54 9.17 -9.54
N LEU A 161 0.54 9.57 -8.86
CA LEU A 161 0.49 10.04 -7.48
C LEU A 161 -0.34 11.33 -7.34
N VAL A 162 -0.19 12.28 -8.26
CA VAL A 162 -0.96 13.53 -8.28
C VAL A 162 -2.45 13.23 -8.49
N ARG A 163 -2.80 12.37 -9.45
CA ARG A 163 -4.19 11.94 -9.67
C ARG A 163 -4.78 11.28 -8.42
N ALA A 164 -4.03 10.41 -7.77
CA ALA A 164 -4.47 9.73 -6.56
C ALA A 164 -4.72 10.73 -5.41
N THR A 165 -3.74 11.58 -5.12
CA THR A 165 -3.76 12.51 -3.97
C THR A 165 -4.65 13.72 -4.15
N GLN A 166 -4.94 14.15 -5.38
CA GLN A 166 -5.73 15.37 -5.66
C GLN A 166 -7.14 15.10 -6.19
N VAL A 167 -7.36 13.98 -6.88
CA VAL A 167 -8.64 13.71 -7.56
C VAL A 167 -9.42 12.59 -6.89
N PHE A 168 -8.85 11.38 -6.84
CA PHE A 168 -9.63 10.17 -6.53
C PHE A 168 -9.66 9.82 -5.04
N VAL A 169 -8.50 9.58 -4.43
CA VAL A 169 -8.37 9.12 -3.04
C VAL A 169 -7.86 10.22 -2.11
N LYS A 170 -8.13 11.48 -2.47
CA LYS A 170 -7.62 12.69 -1.79
C LYS A 170 -7.94 12.82 -0.29
N ARG A 171 -8.94 12.10 0.22
CA ARG A 171 -9.31 12.09 1.65
C ARG A 171 -8.81 10.85 2.41
N GLN A 172 -8.05 9.97 1.75
CA GLN A 172 -7.53 8.76 2.39
C GLN A 172 -6.11 9.04 2.93
N PRO A 173 -5.85 8.90 4.25
CA PRO A 173 -4.53 9.20 4.80
C PRO A 173 -3.40 8.35 4.20
N GLU A 174 -3.68 7.08 3.89
CA GLU A 174 -2.69 6.11 3.41
C GLU A 174 -1.94 6.59 2.15
N ILE A 175 -2.65 7.11 1.14
CA ILE A 175 -2.02 7.59 -0.09
C ILE A 175 -1.13 8.81 0.16
N HIS A 176 -1.49 9.67 1.13
CA HIS A 176 -0.71 10.86 1.45
C HIS A 176 0.51 10.53 2.31
N LEU A 177 0.41 9.56 3.22
CA LEU A 177 1.58 9.01 3.92
C LEU A 177 2.55 8.33 2.97
N PHE A 178 2.02 7.60 1.97
CA PHE A 178 2.82 7.06 0.87
C PHE A 178 3.47 8.18 0.05
N ALA A 179 2.71 9.21 -0.35
CA ALA A 179 3.21 10.35 -1.11
C ALA A 179 4.35 11.07 -0.38
N ALA A 180 4.22 11.27 0.93
CA ALA A 180 5.25 11.91 1.74
C ALA A 180 6.56 11.11 1.72
N ARG A 181 6.47 9.78 1.94
CA ARG A 181 7.64 8.89 1.86
C ARG A 181 8.27 8.88 0.47
N PHE A 182 7.43 8.76 -0.57
CA PHE A 182 7.88 8.72 -1.97
C PHE A 182 8.62 9.99 -2.35
N LYS A 183 8.12 11.16 -1.94
CA LYS A 183 8.78 12.45 -2.18
C LYS A 183 10.09 12.59 -1.41
N GLU A 184 10.12 12.18 -0.14
CA GLU A 184 11.36 12.17 0.64
C GLU A 184 12.43 11.30 -0.02
N GLN A 185 12.07 10.09 -0.46
CA GLN A 185 12.98 9.16 -1.14
C GLN A 185 13.54 9.74 -2.44
N ASN A 186 12.76 10.55 -3.13
CA ASN A 186 13.14 11.22 -4.38
C ASN A 186 13.72 12.62 -4.19
N GLY A 187 13.97 13.06 -2.94
CA GLY A 187 14.62 14.33 -2.61
C GLY A 187 13.70 15.56 -2.56
N ASP A 188 12.39 15.40 -2.80
CA ASP A 188 11.40 16.47 -2.64
C ASP A 188 10.98 16.62 -1.16
N ILE A 189 11.87 17.24 -0.38
CA ILE A 189 11.68 17.40 1.07
C ILE A 189 10.49 18.31 1.38
N GLU A 190 10.36 19.44 0.66
CA GLU A 190 9.26 20.38 0.87
C GLU A 190 7.90 19.73 0.57
N GLY A 191 7.81 18.97 -0.52
CA GLY A 191 6.61 18.24 -0.87
C GLY A 191 6.30 17.09 0.10
N ALA A 192 7.31 16.48 0.71
CA ALA A 192 7.14 15.47 1.75
C ALA A 192 6.59 16.07 3.05
N GLN A 193 7.17 17.19 3.50
CA GLN A 193 6.68 17.97 4.65
C GLN A 193 5.23 18.42 4.44
N ALA A 194 4.92 18.97 3.26
CA ALA A 194 3.56 19.40 2.92
C ALA A 194 2.56 18.23 2.95
N ALA A 195 2.94 17.06 2.44
CA ALA A 195 2.10 15.87 2.46
C ALA A 195 1.84 15.36 3.88
N TYR A 196 2.86 15.29 4.74
CA TYR A 196 2.65 14.94 6.16
C TYR A 196 1.79 15.98 6.88
N HIS A 197 2.06 17.27 6.67
CA HIS A 197 1.30 18.36 7.27
C HIS A 197 -0.18 18.25 6.93
N LEU A 198 -0.50 18.09 5.64
CA LEU A 198 -1.88 17.93 5.16
C LEU A 198 -2.62 16.77 5.87
N VAL A 199 -1.93 15.66 6.14
CA VAL A 199 -2.53 14.53 6.84
C VAL A 199 -2.95 14.91 8.26
N HIS A 200 -2.05 15.50 9.05
CA HIS A 200 -2.35 15.78 10.46
C HIS A 200 -3.05 17.13 10.70
N SER A 201 -3.17 18.01 9.70
CA SER A 201 -3.92 19.27 9.79
C SER A 201 -5.35 19.16 9.25
N GLU A 202 -5.56 18.46 8.12
CA GLU A 202 -6.84 18.50 7.40
C GLU A 202 -7.49 17.13 7.21
N ILE A 203 -6.73 16.10 6.83
CA ILE A 203 -7.31 14.81 6.41
C ILE A 203 -7.67 13.93 7.61
N SER A 204 -6.75 13.80 8.57
CA SER A 204 -6.91 12.99 9.76
C SER A 204 -6.16 13.60 10.95
N PRO A 205 -6.67 14.71 11.52
CA PRO A 205 -6.11 15.29 12.72
C PRO A 205 -6.11 14.28 13.88
N GLY A 206 -4.96 14.17 14.56
CA GLY A 206 -4.76 13.18 15.63
C GLY A 206 -4.33 11.79 15.14
N LEU A 207 -4.08 11.61 13.83
CA LEU A 207 -3.46 10.38 13.33
C LEU A 207 -2.01 10.28 13.79
N LEU A 208 -1.78 9.45 14.80
CA LEU A 208 -0.49 9.24 15.44
C LEU A 208 0.61 8.80 14.45
N GLU A 209 0.25 7.94 13.50
CA GLU A 209 1.18 7.46 12.47
C GLU A 209 1.79 8.60 11.64
N ALA A 210 0.98 9.60 11.28
CA ALA A 210 1.46 10.75 10.50
C ALA A 210 2.50 11.56 11.28
N ILE A 211 2.23 11.83 12.55
CA ILE A 211 3.13 12.59 13.43
C ILE A 211 4.45 11.84 13.63
N ILE A 212 4.40 10.53 13.92
CA ILE A 212 5.60 9.71 14.08
C ILE A 212 6.45 9.71 12.81
N LYS A 213 5.84 9.46 11.64
CA LYS A 213 6.58 9.41 10.39
C LYS A 213 7.18 10.77 10.02
N HIS A 214 6.45 11.86 10.25
CA HIS A 214 6.93 13.22 10.02
C HIS A 214 8.11 13.57 10.95
N ALA A 215 7.99 13.32 12.26
CA ALA A 215 9.07 13.56 13.21
C ALA A 215 10.33 12.72 12.91
N ASN A 216 10.14 11.46 12.49
CA ASN A 216 11.26 10.61 12.08
C ASN A 216 11.93 11.11 10.79
N MET A 217 11.18 11.73 9.87
CA MET A 217 11.73 12.38 8.68
C MET A 217 12.57 13.60 9.07
N GLU A 218 12.03 14.51 9.89
CA GLU A 218 12.78 15.68 10.37
C GLU A 218 14.08 15.27 11.08
N TRP A 219 14.02 14.20 11.87
CA TRP A 219 15.23 13.62 12.48
C TRP A 219 16.25 13.13 11.44
N ARG A 220 15.82 12.40 10.40
CA ARG A 220 16.73 11.97 9.30
C ARG A 220 17.37 13.16 8.58
N LEU A 221 16.69 14.30 8.54
CA LEU A 221 17.20 15.56 7.99
C LEU A 221 18.12 16.33 8.97
N GLY A 222 18.36 15.80 10.17
CA GLY A 222 19.17 16.44 11.21
C GLY A 222 18.45 17.55 11.97
N LYS A 223 17.14 17.71 11.78
CA LYS A 223 16.31 18.75 12.39
C LYS A 223 15.60 18.22 13.64
N LEU A 224 16.39 17.94 14.68
CA LEU A 224 15.87 17.33 15.91
C LEU A 224 14.84 18.22 16.63
N GLU A 225 15.05 19.53 16.65
CA GLU A 225 14.11 20.48 17.30
C GLU A 225 12.77 20.56 16.56
N ASP A 226 12.78 20.45 15.22
CA ASP A 226 11.55 20.41 14.42
C ASP A 226 10.78 19.11 14.70
N ALA A 227 11.49 17.99 14.86
CA ALA A 227 10.88 16.71 15.24
C ALA A 227 10.21 16.78 16.62
N PHE A 228 10.84 17.42 17.61
CA PHE A 228 10.23 17.65 18.92
C PHE A 228 9.02 18.59 18.84
N SER A 229 9.14 19.66 18.06
CA SER A 229 8.08 20.64 17.85
C SER A 229 6.81 19.99 17.28
N LEU A 230 6.94 19.01 16.38
CA LEU A 230 5.81 18.26 15.83
C LEU A 230 5.01 17.51 16.91
N TYR A 231 5.70 16.83 17.84
CA TYR A 231 5.04 16.17 18.97
C TYR A 231 4.39 17.18 19.92
N GLU A 232 5.09 18.26 20.25
CA GLU A 232 4.62 19.29 21.17
C GLU A 232 3.38 20.01 20.64
N GLN A 233 3.37 20.34 19.34
CA GLN A 233 2.20 20.92 18.66
C GLN A 233 1.01 19.95 18.68
N ALA A 234 1.23 18.67 18.35
CA ALA A 234 0.17 17.67 18.38
C ALA A 234 -0.41 17.48 19.80
N ILE A 235 0.46 17.45 20.82
CA ILE A 235 0.06 17.38 22.22
C ILE A 235 -0.75 18.63 22.62
N ALA A 236 -0.31 19.82 22.22
CA ALA A 236 -1.02 21.07 22.53
C ALA A 236 -2.44 21.08 21.93
N ILE A 237 -2.60 20.60 20.69
CA ILE A 237 -3.90 20.46 20.03
C ILE A 237 -4.80 19.46 20.78
N GLU A 238 -4.28 18.29 21.13
CA GLU A 238 -5.05 17.26 21.82
C GLU A 238 -5.40 17.64 23.27
N LYS A 239 -4.56 18.40 23.96
CA LYS A 239 -4.87 18.96 25.30
C LYS A 239 -6.06 19.92 25.28
N GLY A 240 -6.32 20.58 24.15
CA GLY A 240 -7.48 21.45 23.98
C GLY A 240 -8.81 20.71 23.89
N LYS A 241 -8.80 19.37 23.82
CA LYS A 241 -10.00 18.53 23.69
C LYS A 241 -10.34 17.91 25.05
N GLU A 242 -11.62 17.92 25.43
CA GLU A 242 -12.06 17.44 26.76
C GLU A 242 -11.77 15.95 27.01
N HIS A 243 -11.81 15.11 25.96
CA HIS A 243 -11.67 13.65 26.08
C HIS A 243 -10.81 13.06 24.95
N SER A 244 -9.57 13.53 24.81
CA SER A 244 -8.66 12.99 23.78
C SER A 244 -8.20 11.57 24.12
N GLN A 245 -8.61 10.60 23.31
CA GLN A 245 -8.10 9.23 23.36
C GLN A 245 -6.67 9.12 22.78
N THR A 246 -6.24 10.09 21.99
CA THR A 246 -4.94 10.11 21.32
C THR A 246 -3.84 10.70 22.21
N LEU A 247 -4.18 11.63 23.11
CA LEU A 247 -3.22 12.33 23.98
C LEU A 247 -2.30 11.39 24.78
N PRO A 248 -2.79 10.32 25.45
CA PRO A 248 -1.91 9.38 26.16
C PRO A 248 -0.88 8.73 25.23
N MET A 249 -1.31 8.39 24.02
CA MET A 249 -0.45 7.74 23.02
C MET A 249 0.57 8.71 22.43
N LEU A 250 0.23 10.00 22.29
CA LEU A 250 1.21 11.02 21.89
C LEU A 250 2.33 11.17 22.91
N PHE A 251 2.02 11.20 24.21
CA PHE A 251 3.04 11.23 25.26
C PHE A 251 3.94 9.99 25.24
N ALA A 252 3.33 8.80 25.10
CA ALA A 252 4.08 7.55 25.00
C ALA A 252 5.04 7.56 23.80
N GLN A 253 4.56 7.99 22.62
CA GLN A 253 5.39 8.03 21.41
C GLN A 253 6.44 9.14 21.46
N TYR A 254 6.12 10.31 22.03
CA TYR A 254 7.09 11.39 22.22
C TYR A 254 8.23 10.93 23.13
N SER A 255 7.90 10.29 24.26
CA SER A 255 8.90 9.71 25.16
C SER A 255 9.76 8.65 24.45
N ARG A 256 9.13 7.76 23.67
CA ARG A 256 9.83 6.75 22.89
C ARG A 256 10.77 7.35 21.85
N PHE A 257 10.36 8.38 21.13
CA PHE A 257 11.20 9.13 20.21
C PHE A 257 12.39 9.77 20.94
N SER A 258 12.13 10.44 22.07
CA SER A 258 13.17 11.08 22.89
C SER A 258 14.25 10.09 23.31
N TYR A 259 13.90 8.85 23.66
CA TYR A 259 14.91 7.86 24.06
C TYR A 259 15.51 7.08 22.89
N LEU A 260 14.69 6.41 22.08
CA LEU A 260 15.18 5.47 21.06
C LEU A 260 15.81 6.16 19.86
N VAL A 261 15.38 7.40 19.57
CA VAL A 261 15.85 8.16 18.41
C VAL A 261 16.85 9.23 18.85
N SER A 262 16.53 10.03 19.87
CA SER A 262 17.43 11.10 20.33
C SER A 262 18.42 10.69 21.44
N GLY A 263 18.32 9.48 21.98
CA GLY A 263 19.24 8.96 23.01
C GLY A 263 19.05 9.56 24.41
N ASN A 264 18.00 10.35 24.64
CA ASN A 264 17.81 11.10 25.88
C ASN A 264 16.78 10.44 26.80
N ALA A 265 17.26 9.52 27.64
CA ALA A 265 16.46 8.81 28.64
C ALA A 265 15.86 9.75 29.70
N LYS A 266 16.59 10.79 30.10
CA LYS A 266 16.13 11.75 31.12
C LYS A 266 14.90 12.52 30.62
N LYS A 267 14.98 13.11 29.41
CA LYS A 267 13.86 13.80 28.77
C LYS A 267 12.68 12.86 28.56
N ALA A 268 12.94 11.61 28.19
CA ALA A 268 11.87 10.63 28.01
C ALA A 268 11.09 10.33 29.30
N ARG A 269 11.77 10.23 30.46
CA ARG A 269 11.12 10.10 31.78
C ARG A 269 10.36 11.37 32.16
N GLU A 270 10.92 12.56 31.90
CA GLU A 270 10.27 13.84 32.17
C GLU A 270 8.95 13.98 31.39
N ILE A 271 8.93 13.62 30.11
CA ILE A 271 7.74 13.63 29.26
C ILE A 271 6.62 12.75 29.85
N LEU A 272 6.94 11.52 30.27
CA LEU A 272 5.95 10.60 30.82
C LEU A 272 5.45 11.01 32.20
N THR A 273 6.33 11.55 33.03
CA THR A 273 5.95 12.05 34.36
C THR A 273 4.99 13.23 34.22
N GLY A 274 5.31 14.19 33.34
CA GLY A 274 4.44 15.34 33.06
C GLY A 274 3.14 14.98 32.35
N ALA A 275 3.08 13.82 31.66
CA ALA A 275 1.85 13.37 31.01
C ALA A 275 0.72 13.07 32.01
N LEU A 276 1.04 12.62 33.23
CA LEU A 276 0.07 12.26 34.26
C LEU A 276 -0.70 13.46 34.83
N ASP A 277 -0.19 14.69 34.65
CA ASP A 277 -0.90 15.92 34.99
C ASP A 277 -2.05 16.23 34.01
N HIS A 278 -2.06 15.56 32.85
CA HIS A 278 -2.97 15.86 31.75
C HIS A 278 -3.81 14.66 31.29
N VAL A 279 -3.46 13.45 31.72
CA VAL A 279 -4.01 12.21 31.19
C VAL A 279 -4.54 11.33 32.30
N GLN A 280 -5.76 10.81 32.11
CA GLN A 280 -6.31 9.78 32.99
C GLN A 280 -5.65 8.42 32.76
N LEU A 281 -5.50 7.65 33.83
CA LEU A 281 -4.95 6.30 33.76
C LEU A 281 -5.87 5.41 32.90
N SER A 282 -5.27 4.80 31.89
CA SER A 282 -5.92 3.83 31.02
C SER A 282 -4.95 2.68 30.77
N LYS A 283 -5.49 1.49 30.47
CA LYS A 283 -4.66 0.31 30.17
C LYS A 283 -3.63 0.60 29.07
N PRO A 284 -3.97 1.16 27.89
CA PRO A 284 -2.97 1.42 26.85
C PRO A 284 -1.84 2.35 27.31
N PHE A 285 -2.17 3.36 28.13
CA PHE A 285 -1.16 4.29 28.64
C PHE A 285 -0.22 3.62 29.65
N LEU A 286 -0.76 2.87 30.60
CA LEU A 286 0.03 2.14 31.60
C LEU A 286 0.86 1.03 30.98
N GLU A 287 0.30 0.31 30.02
CA GLU A 287 1.01 -0.67 29.22
C GLU A 287 2.21 -0.02 28.51
N ALA A 288 1.99 1.12 27.84
CA ALA A 288 3.07 1.87 27.21
C ALA A 288 4.15 2.33 28.20
N LEU A 289 3.78 2.77 29.42
CA LEU A 289 4.73 3.12 30.47
C LEU A 289 5.57 1.92 30.92
N ILE A 290 4.95 0.77 31.18
CA ILE A 290 5.63 -0.47 31.60
C ILE A 290 6.60 -0.93 30.51
N HIS A 291 6.14 -1.00 29.27
CA HIS A 291 6.99 -1.38 28.13
C HIS A 291 8.13 -0.40 27.92
N PHE A 292 7.88 0.90 28.09
CA PHE A 292 8.93 1.88 27.99
C PHE A 292 9.98 1.74 29.09
N GLU A 293 9.55 1.46 30.33
CA GLU A 293 10.49 1.21 31.42
C GLU A 293 11.38 0.00 31.11
N THR A 294 10.86 -1.06 30.46
CA THR A 294 11.66 -2.25 30.11
C THR A 294 12.90 -1.92 29.28
N ILE A 295 12.80 -0.93 28.38
CA ILE A 295 13.87 -0.53 27.46
C ILE A 295 14.77 0.58 28.01
N LEU A 296 14.36 1.30 29.05
CA LEU A 296 15.15 2.35 29.68
C LEU A 296 16.34 1.79 30.47
N PRO A 297 17.44 2.56 30.59
CA PRO A 297 18.57 2.17 31.43
C PRO A 297 18.19 2.22 32.93
N PRO A 298 18.85 1.41 33.76
CA PRO A 298 18.73 1.51 35.22
C PRO A 298 19.11 2.91 35.75
N PRO A 299 18.59 3.33 36.92
CA PRO A 299 17.67 2.60 37.80
C PRO A 299 16.23 2.58 37.27
N ARG A 300 15.54 1.47 37.52
CA ARG A 300 14.14 1.29 37.13
C ARG A 300 13.21 1.93 38.18
N GLN A 301 12.16 2.60 37.74
CA GLN A 301 11.17 3.23 38.63
C GLN A 301 10.05 2.24 39.01
N ILE A 302 10.41 1.09 39.57
CA ILE A 302 9.48 -0.02 39.85
C ILE A 302 8.41 0.41 40.86
N ASP A 303 8.81 1.01 41.98
CA ASP A 303 7.88 1.48 43.02
C ASP A 303 6.86 2.49 42.47
N TYR A 304 7.31 3.36 41.57
CA TYR A 304 6.46 4.35 40.94
C TYR A 304 5.44 3.69 40.01
N LEU A 305 5.87 2.81 39.12
CA LEU A 305 4.97 2.05 38.26
C LEU A 305 3.98 1.21 39.06
N GLN A 306 4.44 0.58 40.13
CA GLN A 306 3.58 -0.16 41.05
C GLN A 306 2.47 0.75 41.58
N SER A 307 2.80 1.95 42.08
CA SER A 307 1.78 2.88 42.60
C SER A 307 0.71 3.23 41.57
N LEU A 308 1.08 3.37 40.29
CA LEU A 308 0.15 3.67 39.20
C LEU A 308 -0.73 2.46 38.84
N VAL A 309 -0.13 1.27 38.79
CA VAL A 309 -0.85 0.01 38.55
C VAL A 309 -1.83 -0.27 39.69
N ASP A 310 -1.40 -0.14 40.95
CA ASP A 310 -2.23 -0.28 42.14
C ASP A 310 -3.46 0.65 42.09
N LYS A 311 -3.25 1.91 41.68
CA LYS A 311 -4.32 2.90 41.51
C LYS A 311 -5.30 2.46 40.43
N PHE A 312 -4.82 1.98 39.28
CA PHE A 312 -5.66 1.56 38.15
C PHE A 312 -6.41 0.26 38.39
N ILE A 313 -5.84 -0.73 39.08
CA ILE A 313 -6.54 -2.00 39.33
C ILE A 313 -7.51 -1.95 40.52
N SER A 314 -7.52 -0.84 41.27
CA SER A 314 -8.41 -0.69 42.42
C SER A 314 -9.89 -0.85 42.03
N PRO A 315 -10.77 -1.36 42.92
CA PRO A 315 -12.18 -1.57 42.58
C PRO A 315 -12.92 -0.30 42.16
N ASN A 316 -12.45 0.86 42.65
CA ASN A 316 -13.11 2.16 42.47
C ASN A 316 -12.58 2.98 41.28
N SER A 317 -11.58 2.48 40.55
CA SER A 317 -11.03 3.15 39.37
C SER A 317 -11.84 2.85 38.11
N ASP A 318 -11.71 3.73 37.12
CA ASP A 318 -12.27 3.52 35.79
C ASP A 318 -11.54 2.39 35.05
N GLY A 319 -12.27 1.61 34.24
CA GLY A 319 -11.74 0.53 33.41
C GLY A 319 -12.50 -0.79 33.56
N SER A 320 -12.49 -1.62 32.51
CA SER A 320 -13.15 -2.93 32.53
C SER A 320 -12.40 -3.91 33.45
N ALA A 321 -13.11 -4.88 34.03
CA ALA A 321 -12.47 -5.91 34.86
C ALA A 321 -11.40 -6.70 34.08
N ALA A 322 -11.67 -6.99 32.79
CA ALA A 322 -10.72 -7.63 31.89
C ALA A 322 -9.46 -6.78 31.69
N ASP A 323 -9.60 -5.47 31.45
CA ASP A 323 -8.44 -4.58 31.29
C ASP A 323 -7.59 -4.47 32.56
N LYS A 324 -8.22 -4.51 33.74
CA LYS A 324 -7.52 -4.52 35.02
C LYS A 324 -6.77 -5.83 35.26
N GLU A 325 -7.37 -6.98 34.93
CA GLU A 325 -6.73 -8.31 35.02
C GLU A 325 -5.55 -8.42 34.04
N ASP A 326 -5.74 -7.99 32.79
CA ASP A 326 -4.71 -7.98 31.76
C ASP A 326 -3.53 -7.10 32.16
N LEU A 327 -3.77 -5.85 32.59
CA LEU A 327 -2.70 -4.95 33.02
C LEU A 327 -1.96 -5.51 34.25
N SER A 328 -2.68 -6.12 35.19
CA SER A 328 -2.06 -6.78 36.33
C SER A 328 -1.14 -7.93 35.89
N SER A 329 -1.50 -8.65 34.82
CA SER A 329 -0.69 -9.73 34.26
C SER A 329 0.56 -9.18 33.56
N ILE A 330 0.42 -8.12 32.76
CA ILE A 330 1.55 -7.42 32.12
C ILE A 330 2.54 -6.90 33.17
N PHE A 331 2.05 -6.36 34.28
CA PHE A 331 2.92 -5.88 35.35
C PHE A 331 3.64 -7.02 36.09
N LEU A 332 3.00 -8.19 36.25
CA LEU A 332 3.66 -9.38 36.80
C LEU A 332 4.81 -9.86 35.91
N GLU A 333 4.62 -9.87 34.59
CA GLU A 333 5.69 -10.17 33.64
C GLU A 333 6.86 -9.19 33.79
N PHE A 334 6.58 -7.89 33.92
CA PHE A 334 7.60 -6.87 34.16
C PHE A 334 8.39 -7.11 35.46
N LEU A 335 7.70 -7.39 36.58
CA LEU A 335 8.36 -7.69 37.86
C LEU A 335 9.19 -8.97 37.78
N SER A 336 8.71 -9.99 37.07
CA SER A 336 9.43 -11.26 36.90
C SER A 336 10.79 -11.08 36.19
N LEU A 337 10.91 -10.05 35.34
CA LEU A 337 12.13 -9.74 34.61
C LEU A 337 13.11 -8.88 35.39
N PHE A 338 12.61 -8.00 36.28
CA PHE A 338 13.40 -6.88 36.79
C PHE A 338 13.39 -6.69 38.30
N ASP A 339 12.58 -7.43 39.05
CA ASP A 339 12.40 -7.25 40.49
C ASP A 339 12.69 -8.53 41.30
N ASP A 340 12.62 -8.42 42.62
CA ASP A 340 12.93 -9.50 43.55
C ASP A 340 11.74 -10.45 43.82
N VAL A 341 12.06 -11.65 44.34
CA VAL A 341 11.10 -12.73 44.60
C VAL A 341 9.99 -12.32 45.59
N GLN A 342 10.26 -11.45 46.56
CA GLN A 342 9.24 -10.98 47.51
C GLN A 342 8.25 -10.04 46.83
N SER A 343 8.74 -9.14 45.97
CA SER A 343 7.92 -8.20 45.22
C SER A 343 7.03 -8.92 44.20
N ILE A 344 7.57 -9.94 43.51
CA ILE A 344 6.81 -10.84 42.64
C ILE A 344 5.71 -11.54 43.42
N LYS A 345 6.05 -12.22 44.52
CA LYS A 345 5.06 -12.93 45.35
C LYS A 345 3.94 -12.00 45.84
N LYS A 346 4.30 -10.81 46.32
CA LYS A 346 3.33 -9.80 46.77
C LYS A 346 2.37 -9.39 45.64
N ALA A 347 2.89 -9.21 44.43
CA ALA A 347 2.08 -8.87 43.27
C ALA A 347 1.17 -10.04 42.84
N GLU A 348 1.66 -11.28 42.88
CA GLU A 348 0.89 -12.50 42.59
C GLU A 348 -0.26 -12.69 43.58
N ASP A 349 0.02 -12.56 44.89
CA ASP A 349 -0.99 -12.65 45.95
C ASP A 349 -2.09 -11.59 45.76
N ARG A 350 -1.72 -10.38 45.33
CA ARG A 350 -2.66 -9.29 45.02
C ARG A 350 -3.49 -9.60 43.78
N HIS A 351 -2.88 -10.05 42.69
CA HIS A 351 -3.57 -10.44 41.46
C HIS A 351 -4.59 -11.55 41.77
N ALA A 352 -4.14 -12.59 42.48
CA ALA A 352 -4.97 -13.69 42.94
C ALA A 352 -6.19 -13.20 43.73
N LYS A 353 -5.97 -12.30 44.68
CA LYS A 353 -7.04 -11.73 45.53
C LYS A 353 -8.08 -10.94 44.74
N LEU A 354 -7.67 -10.21 43.70
CA LEU A 354 -8.57 -9.32 42.95
C LEU A 354 -9.33 -10.04 41.83
N PHE A 355 -8.71 -11.01 41.15
CA PHE A 355 -9.24 -11.53 39.88
C PHE A 355 -9.63 -13.01 39.91
N LEU A 356 -9.09 -13.83 40.82
CA LEU A 356 -9.55 -15.23 40.97
C LEU A 356 -10.99 -15.40 41.49
N PRO A 357 -11.53 -14.54 42.39
CA PRO A 357 -12.89 -14.71 42.90
C PRO A 357 -13.99 -14.58 41.84
N HIS A 358 -13.67 -14.01 40.66
CA HIS A 358 -14.62 -13.69 39.60
C HIS A 358 -14.59 -14.64 38.39
N ARG A 359 -13.92 -15.81 38.46
CA ARG A 359 -14.12 -16.86 37.44
C ARG A 359 -15.36 -17.70 37.75
N PRO A 360 -16.52 -17.48 37.08
CA PRO A 360 -17.54 -18.51 37.07
C PRO A 360 -16.95 -19.79 36.47
N MET A 361 -17.20 -20.92 37.14
CA MET A 361 -16.78 -22.28 36.74
C MET A 361 -17.13 -22.68 35.29
N SER A 362 -17.94 -21.89 34.58
CA SER A 362 -18.27 -22.11 33.16
C SER A 362 -17.14 -21.72 32.19
N GLU A 363 -16.32 -20.71 32.49
CA GLU A 363 -15.24 -20.26 31.58
C GLU A 363 -13.98 -21.12 31.66
N LEU A 364 -13.70 -21.72 32.82
CA LEU A 364 -12.64 -22.72 32.99
C LEU A 364 -12.89 -23.97 32.12
N ARG A 365 -14.16 -24.35 31.91
CA ARG A 365 -14.51 -25.44 30.98
C ARG A 365 -14.44 -25.04 29.52
N LYS A 366 -14.72 -23.79 29.16
CA LYS A 366 -14.62 -23.32 27.76
C LYS A 366 -13.17 -23.21 27.30
N ARG A 367 -12.26 -22.66 28.11
CA ARG A 367 -10.82 -22.62 27.75
C ARG A 367 -10.20 -24.01 27.68
N HIS A 368 -10.55 -24.91 28.60
CA HIS A 368 -10.07 -26.30 28.53
C HIS A 368 -10.66 -27.08 27.35
N ALA A 369 -11.86 -26.73 26.87
CA ALA A 369 -12.44 -27.32 25.65
C ALA A 369 -11.83 -26.72 24.36
N GLU A 370 -11.55 -25.42 24.34
CA GLU A 370 -10.93 -24.74 23.19
C GLU A 370 -9.43 -25.05 23.04
N GLU A 371 -8.67 -25.20 24.14
CA GLU A 371 -7.29 -25.73 24.09
C GLU A 371 -7.24 -27.18 23.60
N PHE A 372 -8.22 -28.01 23.97
CA PHE A 372 -8.30 -29.39 23.48
C PHE A 372 -8.66 -29.45 21.99
N LEU A 373 -9.60 -28.61 21.54
CA LEU A 373 -10.02 -28.53 20.13
C LEU A 373 -8.97 -27.86 19.21
N SER A 374 -8.13 -26.97 19.74
CA SER A 374 -7.01 -26.37 19.00
C SER A 374 -5.78 -27.28 18.97
N SER A 375 -5.56 -28.10 20.00
CA SER A 375 -4.52 -29.14 20.02
C SER A 375 -4.81 -30.30 19.06
N ASP A 376 -6.08 -30.72 18.93
CA ASP A 376 -6.46 -31.82 18.01
C ASP A 376 -6.39 -31.42 16.54
N LYS A 377 -6.60 -30.14 16.20
CA LYS A 377 -6.45 -29.63 14.82
C LYS A 377 -4.99 -29.46 14.39
N THR A 378 -4.05 -29.40 15.32
CA THR A 378 -2.61 -29.25 15.03
C THR A 378 -1.84 -30.57 14.99
N LYS A 379 -2.49 -31.72 15.26
CA LYS A 379 -1.84 -33.05 15.23
C LYS A 379 -2.30 -34.00 14.13
N LEU A 380 -3.17 -33.58 13.22
CA LEU A 380 -3.70 -34.47 12.17
C LEU A 380 -3.51 -33.94 10.75
N VAL A 381 -2.30 -33.48 10.41
CA VAL A 381 -1.86 -33.40 9.00
C VAL A 381 -0.37 -33.75 8.88
N LYS A 382 -0.02 -35.04 9.04
CA LYS A 382 1.09 -35.62 8.27
C LYS A 382 1.01 -37.15 8.26
N SER A 383 0.60 -37.74 7.12
CA SER A 383 1.14 -39.00 6.59
C SER A 383 0.54 -39.35 5.21
N TYR A 384 1.44 -39.43 4.20
CA TYR A 384 1.39 -40.09 2.88
C TYR A 384 0.34 -39.59 1.84
N SER A 385 0.59 -39.39 0.55
CA SER A 385 1.66 -39.70 -0.45
C SER A 385 1.20 -39.11 -1.81
N GLY A 386 1.97 -38.66 -2.81
CA GLY A 386 3.41 -38.57 -3.06
C GLY A 386 3.73 -37.95 -4.46
N ALA A 387 5.03 -37.76 -4.69
CA ALA A 387 5.78 -37.60 -5.97
C ALA A 387 5.82 -36.23 -6.71
N PRO A 388 6.95 -35.92 -7.42
CA PRO A 388 7.57 -34.57 -7.44
C PRO A 388 7.79 -33.94 -8.83
N SER A 389 8.16 -32.65 -8.92
CA SER A 389 9.21 -32.00 -9.79
C SER A 389 8.97 -30.47 -9.96
N PRO A 390 9.87 -29.67 -10.60
CA PRO A 390 10.95 -28.93 -9.93
C PRO A 390 10.98 -27.41 -10.26
N GLY A 391 11.76 -26.62 -9.49
CA GLY A 391 12.22 -25.29 -9.94
C GLY A 391 11.99 -24.14 -8.96
N GLN A 392 12.68 -24.17 -7.81
CA GLN A 392 12.94 -22.95 -7.03
C GLN A 392 14.26 -22.34 -7.49
N SER A 393 14.22 -21.08 -7.93
CA SER A 393 15.41 -20.23 -8.03
C SER A 393 15.60 -19.45 -6.72
N LEU A 394 16.82 -19.57 -6.20
CA LEU A 394 17.36 -18.97 -4.98
C LEU A 394 17.81 -17.52 -5.20
N MET A 395 17.38 -16.61 -4.33
CA MET A 395 18.07 -15.36 -3.93
C MET A 395 17.12 -14.62 -2.97
N GLY A 396 17.44 -14.27 -1.72
CA GLY A 396 18.57 -14.51 -0.84
C GLY A 396 18.08 -14.03 0.55
N ALA A 397 18.11 -14.93 1.53
CA ALA A 397 17.73 -14.65 2.90
C ALA A 397 18.90 -14.03 3.66
N TYR A 398 18.64 -12.95 4.42
CA TYR A 398 19.36 -12.67 5.65
C TYR A 398 18.37 -12.73 6.82
N PRO A 399 18.66 -13.48 7.89
CA PRO A 399 17.83 -13.56 9.07
C PRO A 399 18.22 -12.43 10.02
N ASN A 400 17.30 -11.51 10.31
CA ASN A 400 17.43 -10.67 11.49
C ASN A 400 16.26 -10.98 12.44
N ALA A 401 16.62 -11.58 13.57
CA ALA A 401 15.72 -11.83 14.68
C ALA A 401 15.41 -10.48 15.33
N GLN A 402 14.21 -9.95 15.06
CA GLN A 402 13.69 -8.81 15.79
C GLN A 402 12.24 -9.12 16.14
N ASN A 403 11.99 -9.30 17.44
CA ASN A 403 10.66 -9.38 18.01
C ASN A 403 9.88 -8.15 17.58
N GLN A 404 8.96 -8.35 16.64
CA GLN A 404 8.10 -7.31 16.09
C GLN A 404 7.02 -6.99 17.12
N TRP A 405 7.10 -5.78 17.66
CA TRP A 405 5.89 -5.03 17.99
C TRP A 405 5.09 -4.85 16.70
N PRO A 406 3.76 -5.05 16.70
CA PRO A 406 2.94 -4.55 15.63
C PRO A 406 2.99 -3.02 15.70
N ALA A 407 3.75 -2.41 14.79
CA ALA A 407 3.52 -1.02 14.42
C ALA A 407 2.16 -0.95 13.72
N GLY A 408 1.09 -0.84 14.51
CA GLY A 408 -0.27 -0.90 14.00
C GLY A 408 -1.31 -0.92 15.11
N TYR A 409 -1.45 0.18 15.85
CA TYR A 409 -2.75 0.47 16.46
C TYR A 409 -3.66 1.01 15.35
N GLY A 410 -4.44 0.13 14.72
CA GLY A 410 -5.47 0.53 13.77
C GLY A 410 -5.74 -0.47 12.63
N ALA A 411 -6.29 -1.65 12.94
CA ALA A 411 -7.08 -2.40 11.95
C ALA A 411 -8.20 -3.16 12.67
N GLN A 412 -9.15 -2.41 13.23
CA GLN A 412 -10.51 -2.92 13.34
C GLN A 412 -11.10 -2.91 11.92
N PRO A 413 -11.73 -3.99 11.43
CA PRO A 413 -12.52 -3.91 10.21
C PRO A 413 -13.68 -2.94 10.48
N GLN A 414 -13.57 -1.71 9.96
CA GLN A 414 -14.65 -0.73 9.97
C GLN A 414 -15.80 -1.28 9.11
N THR A 415 -16.79 -1.86 9.78
CA THR A 415 -18.13 -2.03 9.22
C THR A 415 -18.77 -0.65 9.10
N TRP A 416 -19.07 -0.25 7.87
CA TRP A 416 -19.70 1.01 7.53
C TRP A 416 -21.00 1.26 8.31
N PRO A 417 -21.21 2.43 8.95
CA PRO A 417 -22.53 2.86 9.36
C PRO A 417 -23.35 3.35 8.15
N PRO A 418 -24.68 3.13 8.13
CA PRO A 418 -25.53 3.63 7.06
C PRO A 418 -25.58 5.16 7.09
N THR A 419 -25.24 5.79 5.96
CA THR A 419 -25.43 7.23 5.73
C THR A 419 -26.91 7.60 5.84
N THR A 420 -27.24 8.47 6.80
CA THR A 420 -28.50 9.21 6.84
C THR A 420 -28.52 10.22 5.69
N GLN A 421 -29.39 9.95 4.71
CA GLN A 421 -29.72 10.91 3.65
C GLN A 421 -30.57 12.05 4.24
N ALA A 422 -30.06 13.28 4.19
CA ALA A 422 -30.91 14.46 4.17
C ALA A 422 -31.53 14.55 2.77
N GLN A 423 -32.85 14.33 2.68
CA GLN A 423 -33.64 14.50 1.46
C GLN A 423 -33.66 15.98 1.08
N ALA A 424 -32.96 16.35 0.01
CA ALA A 424 -33.27 17.54 -0.79
C ALA A 424 -34.02 17.06 -2.04
N GLN A 425 -35.32 17.30 -2.07
CA GLN A 425 -36.18 17.04 -3.22
C GLN A 425 -35.78 17.98 -4.37
N ALA A 426 -35.23 17.43 -5.46
CA ALA A 426 -35.18 18.09 -6.74
C ALA A 426 -36.12 17.35 -7.70
N GLN A 427 -37.25 17.98 -8.02
CA GLN A 427 -38.24 17.47 -8.96
C GLN A 427 -37.67 17.42 -10.38
N ALA A 428 -37.86 16.26 -11.00
CA ALA A 428 -37.52 15.99 -12.39
C ALA A 428 -38.39 16.81 -13.36
N GLN A 429 -37.78 17.28 -14.45
CA GLN A 429 -38.47 17.66 -15.68
C GLN A 429 -37.82 16.91 -16.85
N PRO A 430 -38.59 16.24 -17.73
CA PRO A 430 -38.05 15.42 -18.81
C PRO A 430 -37.81 16.28 -20.06
N TRP A 431 -36.61 16.19 -20.64
CA TRP A 431 -36.32 16.79 -21.95
C TRP A 431 -36.66 15.80 -23.07
N THR A 432 -37.60 16.21 -23.91
CA THR A 432 -38.01 15.55 -25.16
C THR A 432 -37.04 15.85 -26.31
N SER A 433 -36.93 14.86 -27.20
CA SER A 433 -36.18 14.89 -28.47
C SER A 433 -36.92 15.70 -29.56
N GLY A 434 -36.17 16.35 -30.47
CA GLY A 434 -36.59 16.48 -31.88
C GLY A 434 -36.49 17.88 -32.55
N TYR A 435 -35.53 17.99 -33.48
CA TYR A 435 -35.57 18.60 -34.83
C TYR A 435 -35.97 20.06 -35.13
N SER A 436 -35.20 20.63 -36.09
CA SER A 436 -35.49 21.66 -37.11
C SER A 436 -35.73 23.11 -36.62
N GLN A 437 -35.21 24.17 -37.23
CA GLN A 437 -34.56 24.45 -38.52
C GLN A 437 -33.29 25.29 -38.32
#